data_AF-A0A2H9MXM8-F1
#
_entry.id   AF-A0A2H9MXM8-F1
#
_cell.length_a   1.000
_cell.length_b   1.000
_cell.length_c   1.000
_cell.angle_alpha   90.00
_cell.angle_beta   90.00
_cell.angle_gamma   90.00
#
_symmetry.space_group_name_H-M   'P 1'
#
loop_
_entity.id
_entity.type
_entity.pdbx_description
1 polymer ?
#
loop_
_entity_poly.entity_id
_entity_poly.type
_entity_poly.pdbx_seq_one_letter_code
_entity_poly.pdbx_strand_id
1 'polypeptide(L)'
;MFELVTKKLKEAQKIVFVTGAGISQESGIPTFRGKDGLWRNYDAMKLATIDAFYENPKLVWEWYNERRKNIFSAEPNLGHKAIAELEKFVKVVTLTQNIDGLHQRAGSTKVLELHGSIIEIKCTVCEFKNKILTEF
;
A
#
# COMPACT_ATOMS: atom_id res chain seq x y z
N MET A 1 2.77 -28.20 11.42
CA MET A 1 2.29 -26.87 11.88
C MET A 1 1.28 -26.26 10.91
N PHE A 2 1.46 -26.36 9.58
CA PHE A 2 0.54 -25.74 8.61
C PHE A 2 -0.59 -26.63 8.08
N GLU A 3 -0.68 -27.91 8.46
CA GLU A 3 -1.64 -28.86 7.87
C GLU A 3 -3.10 -28.42 7.96
N LEU A 4 -3.52 -27.90 9.12
CA LEU A 4 -4.88 -27.37 9.31
C LEU A 4 -5.15 -26.19 8.37
N VAL A 5 -4.19 -25.27 8.25
CA VAL A 5 -4.29 -24.10 7.37
C VAL A 5 -4.36 -24.55 5.91
N THR A 6 -3.46 -25.44 5.48
CA THR A 6 -3.45 -25.99 4.12
C THR A 6 -4.76 -26.68 3.78
N LYS A 7 -5.33 -27.46 4.70
CA LYS A 7 -6.64 -28.10 4.51
C LYS A 7 -7.74 -27.05 4.30
N LYS A 8 -7.79 -26.03 5.17
CA LYS A 8 -8.78 -24.95 5.05
C LYS A 8 -8.63 -24.15 3.77
N LEU A 9 -7.41 -23.88 3.32
CA LEU A 9 -7.16 -23.19 2.05
C LEU A 9 -7.63 -24.00 0.85
N LYS A 10 -7.42 -25.32 0.84
CA LYS A 10 -7.89 -26.21 -0.24
C LYS A 10 -9.43 -26.30 -0.32
N GLU A 11 -10.11 -26.20 0.81
CA GLU A 11 -11.58 -26.24 0.89
C GLU A 11 -12.23 -24.86 0.66
N ALA A 12 -11.45 -23.78 0.70
CA ALA A 12 -11.98 -22.43 0.58
C ALA A 12 -12.44 -22.13 -0.85
N GLN A 13 -13.67 -21.62 -0.98
CA GLN A 13 -14.18 -21.11 -2.26
C GLN A 13 -13.73 -19.66 -2.53
N LYS A 14 -13.39 -18.93 -1.47
CA LYS A 14 -12.93 -17.55 -1.53
C LYS A 14 -12.02 -17.25 -0.34
N ILE A 15 -10.93 -16.56 -0.59
CA ILE A 15 -9.99 -16.09 0.43
C ILE A 15 -9.93 -14.56 0.41
N VAL A 16 -9.92 -13.96 1.58
CA VAL A 16 -9.72 -12.51 1.74
C VAL A 16 -8.43 -12.27 2.51
N PHE A 17 -7.47 -11.60 1.89
CA PHE A 17 -6.27 -11.12 2.57
C PHE A 17 -6.53 -9.72 3.09
N VAL A 18 -6.20 -9.47 4.37
CA VAL A 18 -6.17 -8.13 4.94
C VAL A 18 -4.71 -7.77 5.19
N THR A 19 -4.18 -6.81 4.44
CA THR A 19 -2.75 -6.47 4.47
C THR A 19 -2.50 -5.06 4.98
N GLY A 20 -1.30 -4.84 5.53
CA GLY A 20 -0.79 -3.55 5.95
C GLY A 20 0.71 -3.44 5.67
N ALA A 21 1.35 -2.37 6.14
CA ALA A 21 2.68 -1.98 5.67
C ALA A 21 3.77 -3.05 5.85
N GLY A 22 3.58 -3.98 6.80
CA GLY A 22 4.51 -5.09 7.02
C GLY A 22 4.74 -5.97 5.79
N ILE A 23 3.72 -6.15 4.93
CA ILE A 23 3.90 -6.94 3.70
C ILE A 23 4.87 -6.27 2.71
N SER A 24 5.02 -4.95 2.76
CA SER A 24 5.89 -4.16 1.86
C SER A 24 7.28 -3.91 2.43
N GLN A 25 7.55 -4.34 3.67
CA GLN A 25 8.85 -4.11 4.32
C GLN A 25 10.00 -4.79 3.57
N GLU A 26 9.80 -6.03 3.11
CA GLU A 26 10.78 -6.78 2.32
C GLU A 26 10.99 -6.19 0.90
N SER A 27 10.14 -5.25 0.49
CA SER A 27 10.29 -4.49 -0.76
C SER A 27 11.03 -3.17 -0.55
N GLY A 28 11.61 -2.92 0.63
CA GLY A 28 12.34 -1.69 0.95
C GLY A 28 11.44 -0.50 1.34
N ILE A 29 10.12 -0.72 1.45
CA ILE A 29 9.18 0.32 1.89
C ILE A 29 9.11 0.27 3.42
N PRO A 30 9.54 1.33 4.13
CA PRO A 30 9.52 1.35 5.58
C PRO A 30 8.09 1.26 6.12
N THR A 31 7.93 0.57 7.24
CA THR A 31 6.66 0.54 7.95
C THR A 31 6.40 1.88 8.64
N PHE A 32 5.17 2.09 9.10
CA PHE A 32 4.85 3.29 9.88
C PHE A 32 5.31 3.18 11.33
N ARG A 33 5.21 1.99 11.94
CA ARG A 33 5.53 1.70 13.34
C ARG A 33 6.61 0.62 13.44
N GLY A 34 7.41 0.62 14.51
CA GLY A 34 8.42 -0.41 14.80
C GLY A 34 9.86 0.08 14.72
N LYS A 35 10.83 -0.85 14.77
CA LYS A 35 12.27 -0.56 14.88
C LYS A 35 12.86 0.21 13.69
N ASP A 36 12.13 0.34 12.58
CA ASP A 36 12.48 1.13 11.39
C ASP A 36 11.32 2.05 10.92
N GLY A 37 10.36 2.32 11.82
CA GLY A 37 9.12 3.02 11.47
C GLY A 37 9.30 4.51 11.15
N LEU A 38 8.64 4.98 10.08
CA LEU A 38 8.64 6.39 9.64
C LEU A 38 8.25 7.38 10.76
N TRP A 39 7.34 6.99 11.66
CA TRP A 39 6.87 7.84 12.76
C TRP A 39 7.91 8.18 13.83
N ARG A 40 9.12 7.61 13.78
CA ARG A 40 10.18 8.00 14.71
C ARG A 40 11.03 9.15 14.21
N ASN A 41 11.07 9.36 12.90
CA ASN A 41 11.84 10.45 12.28
C ASN A 41 10.96 11.66 11.96
N TYR A 42 9.64 11.45 11.88
CA TYR A 42 8.67 12.48 11.56
C TYR A 42 7.42 12.37 12.43
N ASP A 43 6.90 13.52 12.88
CA ASP A 43 5.62 13.58 13.59
C ASP A 43 4.47 13.40 12.59
N ALA A 44 3.70 12.34 12.78
CA ALA A 44 2.53 12.01 11.97
C ALA A 44 1.53 13.13 11.83
N MET A 45 1.30 13.82 12.94
CA MET A 45 0.29 14.86 13.02
C MET A 45 0.66 16.06 12.13
N LYS A 46 1.95 16.24 11.84
CA LYS A 46 2.50 17.31 10.99
C LYS A 46 2.59 16.96 9.51
N LEU A 47 2.25 15.73 9.10
CA LEU A 47 2.44 15.28 7.72
C LEU A 47 1.24 14.57 7.09
N ALA A 48 0.46 13.84 7.89
CA ALA A 48 -0.62 12.99 7.39
C ALA A 48 -2.00 13.42 7.93
N THR A 49 -2.20 14.73 8.09
CA THR A 49 -3.48 15.34 8.47
C THR A 49 -3.86 16.44 7.49
N ILE A 50 -5.16 16.72 7.36
CA ILE A 50 -5.65 17.81 6.51
C ILE A 50 -5.20 19.17 7.05
N ASP A 51 -5.13 19.32 8.37
CA ASP A 51 -4.70 20.55 9.02
C ASP A 51 -3.22 20.84 8.72
N ALA A 52 -2.35 19.84 8.83
CA ALA A 52 -0.95 19.99 8.44
C ALA A 52 -0.76 20.31 6.96
N PHE A 53 -1.60 19.74 6.08
CA PHE A 53 -1.58 20.06 4.66
C PHE A 53 -1.95 21.52 4.40
N TYR A 54 -2.93 22.08 5.12
CA TYR A 54 -3.27 23.51 5.00
C TYR A 54 -2.26 24.43 5.67
N GLU A 55 -1.62 24.00 6.76
CA GLU A 55 -0.59 24.76 7.46
C GLU A 55 0.69 24.87 6.62
N ASN A 56 1.18 23.76 6.06
CA ASN A 56 2.39 23.73 5.23
C ASN A 56 2.27 22.72 4.07
N PRO A 57 1.55 23.07 2.98
CA PRO A 57 1.33 22.15 1.87
C PRO A 57 2.62 21.75 1.16
N LYS A 58 3.62 22.65 1.13
CA LYS A 58 4.93 22.37 0.52
C LYS A 58 5.62 21.20 1.21
N LEU A 59 5.71 21.23 2.54
CA LEU A 59 6.34 20.17 3.33
C LEU A 59 5.62 18.83 3.13
N VAL A 60 4.28 18.83 3.16
CA VAL A 60 3.50 17.60 2.97
C VAL A 60 3.71 17.05 1.56
N TRP A 61 3.70 17.90 0.52
CA TRP A 61 3.97 17.47 -0.85
C TRP A 61 5.39 16.93 -1.02
N GLU A 62 6.41 17.58 -0.46
CA GLU A 62 7.80 17.11 -0.49
C GLU A 62 7.90 15.72 0.14
N TRP A 63 7.29 15.52 1.31
CA TRP A 63 7.25 14.23 1.99
C TRP A 63 6.55 13.14 1.16
N TYR A 64 5.37 13.42 0.59
CA TYR A 64 4.68 12.48 -0.28
C TYR A 64 5.46 12.18 -1.58
N ASN A 65 6.21 13.15 -2.11
CA ASN A 65 7.06 12.97 -3.28
C ASN A 65 8.26 12.07 -3.00
N GLU A 66 8.94 12.23 -1.86
CA GLU A 66 9.99 11.30 -1.42
C GLU A 66 9.45 9.87 -1.31
N ARG A 67 8.25 9.71 -0.75
CA ARG A 67 7.59 8.40 -0.65
C ARG A 67 7.24 7.81 -2.01
N ARG A 68 6.75 8.62 -2.96
CA ARG A 68 6.50 8.18 -4.34
C ARG A 68 7.76 7.64 -4.99
N LYS A 69 8.89 8.37 -4.87
CA LYS A 69 10.18 7.91 -5.41
C LYS A 69 10.58 6.54 -4.87
N ASN A 70 10.50 6.36 -3.55
CA ASN A 70 10.80 5.06 -2.93
C ASN A 70 9.85 3.96 -3.45
N ILE A 71 8.53 4.21 -3.43
CA ILE A 71 7.52 3.23 -3.87
C ILE A 71 7.67 2.86 -5.36
N PHE A 72 7.98 3.82 -6.23
CA PHE A 72 8.20 3.57 -7.65
C PHE A 72 9.46 2.76 -7.91
N SER A 73 10.49 2.92 -7.09
CA SER A 73 11.72 2.09 -7.16
C SER A 73 11.57 0.70 -6.54
N ALA A 74 10.58 0.49 -5.66
CA ALA A 74 10.35 -0.78 -4.99
C ALA A 74 9.76 -1.82 -5.96
N GLU A 75 10.03 -3.10 -5.75
CA GLU A 75 9.43 -4.21 -6.51
C GLU A 75 8.60 -5.13 -5.61
N PRO A 76 7.55 -5.80 -6.12
CA PRO A 76 6.79 -6.74 -5.32
C PRO A 76 7.65 -7.92 -4.82
N ASN A 77 7.65 -8.14 -3.51
CA ASN A 77 8.33 -9.26 -2.88
C ASN A 77 7.54 -10.58 -3.00
N LEU A 78 8.08 -11.65 -2.40
CA LEU A 78 7.49 -12.99 -2.42
C LEU A 78 6.10 -13.06 -1.80
N GLY A 79 5.81 -12.27 -0.76
CA GLY A 79 4.49 -12.22 -0.14
C GLY A 79 3.41 -11.72 -1.10
N HIS A 80 3.69 -10.63 -1.83
CA HIS A 80 2.78 -10.11 -2.85
C HIS A 80 2.59 -11.10 -3.99
N LYS A 81 3.69 -11.68 -4.49
CA LYS A 81 3.68 -12.65 -5.59
C LYS A 81 2.90 -13.92 -5.21
N ALA A 82 3.04 -14.40 -3.98
CA ALA A 82 2.30 -15.56 -3.48
C ALA A 82 0.79 -15.31 -3.43
N ILE A 83 0.37 -14.11 -2.98
CA ILE A 83 -1.06 -13.74 -2.98
C ILE A 83 -1.60 -13.67 -4.41
N ALA A 84 -0.88 -13.04 -5.32
CA ALA A 84 -1.26 -12.95 -6.73
C ALA A 84 -1.32 -14.33 -7.40
N GLU A 85 -0.36 -15.21 -7.11
CA GLU A 85 -0.34 -16.57 -7.65
C GLU A 85 -1.50 -17.43 -7.14
N LEU A 86 -1.96 -17.20 -5.90
CA LEU A 86 -3.08 -17.94 -5.33
C LEU A 86 -4.40 -17.71 -6.10
N GLU A 87 -4.54 -16.59 -6.81
CA GLU A 87 -5.68 -16.30 -7.68
C GLU A 87 -5.87 -17.34 -8.80
N LYS A 88 -4.81 -18.06 -9.19
CA LYS A 88 -4.89 -19.14 -10.19
C LYS A 88 -5.70 -20.34 -9.69
N PHE A 89 -5.84 -20.49 -8.38
CA PHE A 89 -6.40 -21.70 -7.76
C PHE A 89 -7.73 -21.43 -7.04
N VAL A 90 -7.95 -20.21 -6.56
CA VAL A 90 -9.12 -19.84 -5.77
C VAL A 90 -9.43 -18.36 -5.94
N LYS A 91 -10.68 -17.97 -5.74
CA LYS A 91 -11.07 -16.56 -5.74
C LYS A 91 -10.40 -15.83 -4.59
N VAL A 92 -9.51 -14.89 -4.89
CA VAL A 92 -8.87 -14.04 -3.89
C VAL A 92 -9.42 -12.61 -3.95
N VAL A 93 -9.51 -11.97 -2.80
CA VAL A 93 -9.70 -10.52 -2.68
C VAL A 93 -8.67 -10.00 -1.69
N THR A 94 -7.95 -8.96 -2.09
CA THR A 94 -6.96 -8.31 -1.23
C THR A 94 -7.51 -6.99 -0.74
N LEU A 95 -7.77 -6.89 0.56
CA LEU A 95 -8.12 -5.67 1.24
C LEU A 95 -6.85 -5.08 1.87
N THR A 96 -6.34 -3.98 1.33
CA THR A 96 -5.06 -3.42 1.76
C THR A 96 -5.21 -2.05 2.37
N GLN A 97 -4.50 -1.82 3.47
CA GLN A 97 -4.28 -0.49 4.06
C GLN A 97 -3.14 0.28 3.37
N ASN A 98 -2.36 -0.40 2.53
CA ASN A 98 -1.23 0.19 1.84
C ASN A 98 -1.69 1.03 0.66
N ILE A 99 -0.90 2.05 0.35
CA ILE A 99 -1.14 2.98 -0.75
C ILE A 99 -0.10 2.80 -1.87
N ASP A 100 0.72 1.73 -1.80
CA ASP A 100 1.93 1.55 -2.61
C ASP A 100 1.71 0.92 -3.99
N GLY A 101 0.57 0.24 -4.19
CA GLY A 101 0.26 -0.43 -5.46
C GLY A 101 1.03 -1.73 -5.72
N LEU A 102 1.79 -2.26 -4.75
CA LEU A 102 2.63 -3.46 -4.99
C LEU A 102 1.83 -4.74 -5.21
N HIS A 103 0.61 -4.86 -4.66
CA HIS A 103 -0.29 -5.98 -4.96
C HIS A 103 -0.69 -6.03 -6.43
N GLN A 104 -1.07 -4.87 -6.98
CA GLN A 104 -1.45 -4.70 -8.37
C GLN A 104 -0.25 -5.01 -9.29
N ARG A 105 0.94 -4.47 -8.95
CA ARG A 105 2.18 -4.77 -9.69
C ARG A 105 2.61 -6.23 -9.60
N ALA A 106 2.27 -6.93 -8.52
CA ALA A 106 2.48 -8.39 -8.40
C ALA A 106 1.52 -9.22 -9.25
N GLY A 107 0.45 -8.62 -9.77
CA GLY A 107 -0.57 -9.29 -10.58
C GLY A 107 -1.87 -9.63 -9.84
N SER A 108 -2.07 -9.15 -8.60
CA SER A 108 -3.36 -9.34 -7.92
C SER A 108 -4.47 -8.58 -8.67
N THR A 109 -5.56 -9.25 -9.01
CA THR A 109 -6.61 -8.67 -9.88
C THR A 109 -7.75 -8.02 -9.10
N LYS A 110 -8.00 -8.43 -7.85
CA LYS A 110 -9.06 -7.85 -7.01
C LYS A 110 -8.51 -7.24 -5.72
N VAL A 111 -7.94 -6.04 -5.86
CA VAL A 111 -7.40 -5.24 -4.76
C VAL A 111 -8.38 -4.12 -4.38
N LEU A 112 -8.60 -3.96 -3.07
CA LEU A 112 -9.39 -2.89 -2.47
C LEU A 112 -8.46 -2.06 -1.57
N GLU A 113 -8.15 -0.85 -2.00
CA GLU A 113 -7.27 0.09 -1.29
C GLU A 113 -8.07 0.93 -0.30
N LEU A 114 -7.97 0.61 1.00
CA LEU A 114 -8.73 1.25 2.07
C LEU A 114 -8.34 2.71 2.30
N HIS A 115 -7.08 3.06 2.05
CA HIS A 115 -6.51 4.37 2.39
C HIS A 115 -6.13 5.18 1.14
N GLY A 116 -6.73 4.85 -0.01
CA GLY A 116 -6.41 5.47 -1.29
C GLY A 116 -5.10 4.95 -1.89
N SER A 117 -4.53 5.72 -2.82
CA SER A 117 -3.35 5.31 -3.59
C SER A 117 -2.37 6.48 -3.69
N ILE A 118 -1.07 6.21 -3.56
CA ILE A 118 -0.02 7.24 -3.59
C ILE A 118 0.04 7.98 -4.93
N ILE A 119 -0.42 7.32 -6.01
CA ILE A 119 -0.44 7.87 -7.36
C ILE A 119 -1.68 8.71 -7.65
N GLU A 120 -2.76 8.58 -6.87
CA GLU A 120 -3.97 9.36 -7.08
C GLU A 120 -3.82 10.75 -6.45
N ILE A 121 -4.22 11.78 -7.19
CA ILE A 121 -4.32 13.15 -6.70
C ILE A 121 -5.75 13.65 -6.87
N LYS A 122 -6.19 14.46 -5.90
CA LYS A 122 -7.49 15.12 -5.89
C LYS A 122 -7.30 16.62 -5.63
N CYS A 123 -8.04 17.46 -6.34
CA CYS A 123 -8.12 18.89 -6.01
C CYS A 123 -8.86 19.09 -4.68
N THR A 124 -8.37 20.01 -3.85
CA THR A 124 -9.01 20.34 -2.57
C THR A 124 -10.24 21.24 -2.72
N VAL A 125 -10.49 21.78 -3.92
CA VAL A 125 -11.56 22.77 -4.18
C VAL A 125 -12.67 22.21 -5.06
N CYS A 126 -12.36 21.28 -5.97
CA CYS A 126 -13.32 20.74 -6.92
C CYS A 126 -13.17 19.21 -7.08
N GLU A 127 -14.00 18.61 -7.93
CA GLU A 127 -14.02 17.16 -8.16
C GLU A 127 -12.90 16.66 -9.09
N PHE A 128 -11.93 17.50 -9.45
CA PHE A 128 -10.81 17.08 -10.28
C PHE A 128 -9.98 16.00 -9.58
N LYS A 129 -9.71 14.93 -10.33
CA LYS A 129 -8.84 13.82 -9.94
C LYS A 129 -7.92 13.46 -11.10
N ASN A 130 -6.70 13.04 -10.78
CA ASN A 130 -5.78 12.52 -11.78
C ASN A 130 -4.84 11.48 -11.15
N LYS A 131 -4.03 10.82 -11.98
CA LYS A 131 -2.96 9.94 -11.54
C LYS A 131 -1.60 10.47 -11.96
N ILE A 132 -0.64 10.46 -11.03
CA ILE A 132 0.77 10.73 -11.29
C ILE A 132 1.43 9.38 -11.62
N LEU A 133 1.59 9.11 -12.93
CA LEU A 133 2.07 7.82 -13.44
C LEU A 133 3.54 7.84 -13.87
N THR A 134 4.13 9.03 -13.97
CA THR A 134 5.53 9.26 -14.31
C THR A 134 6.09 10.25 -13.31
N GLU A 135 7.37 10.12 -12.95
CA GLU A 135 8.07 11.01 -12.04
C GLU A 135 7.93 12.50 -12.45
N PHE A 136 8.17 13.43 -11.51
CA PHE A 136 8.24 14.87 -11.79
C PHE A 136 9.51 15.24 -12.58
#